data_AF-A0A8K0S2V0-F1
#
_entry.id   AF-A0A8K0S2V0-F1
#
_cell.length_a   1.000
_cell.length_b   1.000
_cell.length_c   1.000
_cell.angle_alpha   90.00
_cell.angle_beta   90.00
_cell.angle_gamma   90.00
#
_symmetry.space_group_name_H-M   'P 1'
#
loop_
_entity.id
_entity.type
_entity.pdbx_description
1 polymer ?
#
loop_
_entity_poly.entity_id
_entity_poly.type
_entity_poly.pdbx_seq_one_letter_code
_entity_poly.pdbx_strand_id
1 'polypeptide(L)'
;MTMSQLQPGLWVDDKRSSVFSWGGQGSYGNVSTVSDHHLWVLNKDGYGKGSWFTQDPPNSVFRSSYRTVRGASATCHGVGYYLGGYAESNTDDRITEGSRVFDGLLTYNMSTQKWTNESIEALGYATWSGTATCIP
;
A
#
# COMPACT_ATOMS: atom_id res chain seq x y z
N MET A 1 11.63 7.85 -22.65
CA MET A 1 10.31 7.80 -22.00
C MET A 1 10.43 6.83 -20.83
N THR A 2 10.75 7.33 -19.64
CA THR A 2 10.85 6.50 -18.43
C THR A 2 9.44 6.21 -17.96
N MET A 3 8.94 5.01 -18.26
CA MET A 3 7.63 4.54 -17.81
C MET A 3 7.69 4.31 -16.31
N SER A 4 7.14 5.24 -15.52
CA SER A 4 7.01 5.05 -14.08
C SER A 4 5.95 3.98 -13.83
N GLN A 5 6.38 2.78 -13.47
CA GLN A 5 5.52 1.85 -12.75
C GLN A 5 4.99 2.60 -11.51
N LEU A 6 3.68 2.68 -11.34
CA LEU A 6 3.10 3.34 -10.17
C LEU A 6 3.38 2.46 -8.94
N GLN A 7 4.34 2.92 -8.15
CA GLN A 7 4.97 2.12 -7.10
C GLN A 7 4.03 1.96 -5.89
N PRO A 8 4.10 0.81 -5.20
CA PRO A 8 3.45 0.63 -3.90
C PRO A 8 4.06 1.56 -2.84
N GLY A 9 3.32 1.74 -1.74
CA GLY A 9 3.91 2.27 -0.51
C GLY A 9 4.85 1.23 0.09
N LEU A 10 6.07 1.65 0.43
CA LEU A 10 7.04 0.81 1.14
C LEU A 10 7.14 1.28 2.59
N TRP A 11 7.08 0.33 3.53
CA TRP A 11 7.24 0.61 4.94
C TRP A 11 8.32 -0.25 5.58
N VAL A 12 9.19 0.36 6.38
CA VAL A 12 10.38 -0.32 6.94
C VAL A 12 10.21 -0.58 8.44
N ASP A 13 10.35 -1.84 8.85
CA ASP A 13 10.46 -2.23 10.26
C ASP A 13 11.92 -2.55 10.59
N ASP A 14 12.66 -1.55 11.05
CA ASP A 14 14.07 -1.72 11.43
C ASP A 14 14.25 -2.69 12.61
N LYS A 15 13.26 -2.77 13.51
CA LYS A 15 13.32 -3.65 14.68
C LYS A 15 13.21 -5.11 14.27
N ARG A 16 12.41 -5.41 13.24
CA ARG A 16 12.18 -6.77 12.75
C ARG A 16 12.91 -7.11 11.47
N SER A 17 13.68 -6.17 10.93
CA SER A 17 14.45 -6.42 9.71
C SER A 17 13.54 -6.79 8.53
N SER A 18 12.41 -6.09 8.40
CA SER A 18 11.40 -6.37 7.38
C SER A 18 11.05 -5.11 6.59
N VAL A 19 10.73 -5.29 5.31
CA VAL A 19 10.12 -4.26 4.46
C VAL A 19 8.75 -4.74 4.03
N PHE A 20 7.75 -3.91 4.23
CA PHE A 20 6.36 -4.13 3.84
C PHE A 20 6.07 -3.35 2.57
N SER A 21 5.28 -3.93 1.67
CA SER A 21 4.83 -3.31 0.42
C SER A 21 3.32 -3.44 0.30
N TRP A 22 2.66 -2.29 0.08
CA TRP A 22 1.21 -2.20 -0.07
C TRP A 22 0.81 -1.34 -1.27
N GLY A 23 -0.24 -1.77 -1.99
CA GLY A 23 -0.75 -1.03 -3.15
C GLY A 23 0.01 -1.36 -4.44
N GLY A 24 0.11 -0.36 -5.31
CA GLY A 24 0.76 -0.49 -6.61
C GLY A 24 -0.18 -1.03 -7.69
N GLN A 25 0.34 -1.16 -8.90
CA GLN A 25 -0.40 -1.63 -10.07
C GLN A 25 0.13 -2.97 -10.59
N GLY A 26 -0.69 -3.65 -11.40
CA GLY A 26 -0.24 -4.76 -12.23
C GLY A 26 0.86 -4.34 -13.20
N SER A 27 1.56 -5.32 -13.75
CA SER A 27 2.60 -5.07 -14.75
C SER A 27 2.00 -4.38 -15.99
N TYR A 28 2.77 -3.51 -16.62
CA TYR A 28 2.30 -2.82 -17.83
C TYR A 28 1.88 -3.83 -18.92
N GLY A 29 0.68 -3.65 -19.47
CA GLY A 29 0.12 -4.57 -20.47
C GLY A 29 -0.29 -5.94 -19.94
N ASN A 30 -0.14 -6.20 -18.64
CA ASN A 30 -0.59 -7.43 -18.00
C ASN A 30 -1.30 -7.15 -16.67
N VAL A 31 -2.62 -7.17 -16.72
CA VAL A 31 -3.49 -6.98 -15.54
C VAL A 31 -3.82 -8.30 -14.83
N SER A 32 -3.20 -9.42 -15.18
CA SER A 32 -3.48 -10.71 -14.53
C SER A 32 -3.12 -10.74 -13.03
N THR A 33 -2.30 -9.79 -12.57
CA THR A 33 -1.84 -9.68 -11.18
C THR A 33 -2.59 -8.61 -10.37
N VAL A 34 -3.68 -8.05 -10.91
CA VAL A 34 -4.46 -7.02 -10.18
C VAL A 34 -5.31 -7.62 -9.06
N SER A 35 -5.63 -8.91 -9.14
CA SER A 35 -6.27 -9.68 -8.06
C SER A 35 -5.29 -10.09 -6.95
N ASP A 36 -3.99 -9.86 -7.14
CA ASP A 36 -2.92 -10.20 -6.19
C ASP A 36 -2.84 -9.16 -5.05
N HIS A 37 -3.92 -9.13 -4.26
CA HIS A 37 -4.17 -8.11 -3.24
C HIS A 37 -3.62 -8.54 -1.88
N HIS A 38 -2.29 -8.42 -1.74
CA HIS A 38 -1.58 -8.85 -0.56
C HIS A 38 -0.75 -7.75 0.09
N LEU A 39 -0.56 -7.86 1.40
CA LEU A 39 0.57 -7.21 2.07
C LEU A 39 1.81 -8.06 1.82
N TRP A 40 2.73 -7.54 1.01
CA TRP A 40 3.99 -8.23 0.72
C TRP A 40 5.03 -7.87 1.77
N VAL A 41 5.76 -8.88 2.24
CA VAL A 41 6.80 -8.71 3.26
C VAL A 41 8.10 -9.30 2.76
N LEU A 42 9.14 -8.49 2.75
CA LEU A 42 10.53 -8.90 2.55
C LEU A 42 11.21 -9.01 3.90
N ASN A 43 11.60 -10.23 4.29
CA ASN A 43 12.50 -10.41 5.42
C ASN A 43 13.95 -10.47 4.92
N LYS A 44 14.81 -9.58 5.41
CA LYS A 44 16.24 -9.67 5.09
C LYS A 44 16.89 -10.82 5.84
N ASP A 45 17.86 -11.48 5.21
CA ASP A 45 18.62 -12.58 5.79
C ASP A 45 19.90 -12.13 6.52
N GLY A 46 20.18 -10.82 6.53
CA GLY A 46 21.39 -10.24 7.12
C GLY A 46 22.62 -10.26 6.21
N TYR A 47 22.55 -10.85 5.01
CA TYR A 47 23.65 -10.95 4.04
C TYR A 47 23.36 -10.18 2.74
N GLY A 48 22.44 -9.21 2.79
CA GLY A 48 22.02 -8.44 1.62
C GLY A 48 21.03 -9.18 0.72
N LYS A 49 20.45 -10.30 1.17
CA LYS A 49 19.36 -10.99 0.48
C LYS A 49 18.11 -10.98 1.35
N GLY A 50 17.03 -11.57 0.84
CA GLY A 50 15.81 -11.78 1.58
C GLY A 50 14.79 -12.60 0.80
N SER A 51 13.71 -12.95 1.48
CA SER A 51 12.60 -13.71 0.91
C SER A 51 11.31 -12.92 1.01
N TRP A 52 10.54 -12.92 -0.06
CA TRP A 52 9.21 -12.34 -0.11
C TRP A 52 8.16 -13.38 0.31
N PHE A 53 7.19 -12.94 1.09
CA PHE A 53 5.99 -13.71 1.44
C PHE A 53 4.80 -12.76 1.62
N THR A 54 3.59 -13.32 1.62
CA THR A 54 2.37 -12.56 1.86
C THR A 54 2.01 -12.62 3.34
N GLN A 55 1.50 -11.51 3.88
CA GLN A 55 1.06 -11.41 5.26
C GLN A 55 -0.31 -10.73 5.32
N ASP A 56 -1.31 -11.43 4.79
CA ASP A 56 -2.68 -10.94 4.82
C ASP A 56 -3.23 -10.96 6.25
N PRO A 57 -3.64 -9.82 6.80
CA PRO A 57 -4.22 -9.77 8.12
C PRO A 57 -5.64 -10.34 8.09
N PRO A 58 -6.12 -10.91 9.21
CA PRO A 58 -7.50 -11.37 9.34
C PRO A 58 -8.53 -10.21 9.40
N ASN A 59 -8.12 -8.96 9.19
CA ASN A 59 -8.91 -7.75 9.45
C ASN A 59 -9.83 -7.40 8.25
N SER A 60 -11.08 -7.02 8.54
CA SER A 60 -12.05 -6.55 7.54
C SER A 60 -11.59 -5.31 6.78
N VAL A 61 -10.86 -4.39 7.43
CA VAL A 61 -10.33 -3.16 6.81
C VAL A 61 -9.44 -3.48 5.60
N PHE A 62 -8.56 -4.46 5.75
CA PHE A 62 -7.67 -4.89 4.67
C PHE A 62 -8.47 -5.42 3.47
N ARG A 63 -9.43 -6.31 3.74
CA ARG A 63 -10.28 -6.92 2.70
C ARG A 63 -11.17 -5.89 1.99
N SER A 64 -11.67 -4.89 2.72
CA SER A 64 -12.54 -3.85 2.16
C SER A 64 -11.78 -2.75 1.42
N SER A 65 -10.48 -2.58 1.68
CA SER A 65 -9.66 -1.55 1.01
C SER A 65 -9.38 -1.96 -0.42
N TYR A 66 -9.43 -1.01 -1.36
CA TYR A 66 -8.95 -1.24 -2.73
C TYR A 66 -7.42 -1.15 -2.79
N ARG A 67 -6.81 -1.96 -3.64
CA ARG A 67 -5.41 -1.81 -4.02
C ARG A 67 -5.27 -0.54 -4.84
N THR A 68 -4.57 0.44 -4.27
CA THR A 68 -4.45 1.78 -4.86
C THR A 68 -3.02 2.10 -5.24
N VAL A 69 -2.88 3.12 -6.08
CA VAL A 69 -1.60 3.70 -6.51
C VAL A 69 -1.52 5.17 -6.10
N ARG A 70 -0.28 5.69 -6.08
CA ARG A 70 0.06 7.10 -5.85
C ARG A 70 -0.33 7.67 -4.49
N GLY A 71 -0.85 6.89 -3.56
CA GLY A 71 -1.06 7.36 -2.19
C GLY A 71 0.25 7.81 -1.53
N ALA A 72 0.16 8.81 -0.67
CA ALA A 72 1.29 9.30 0.09
C ALA A 72 1.65 8.28 1.18
N SER A 73 2.88 7.79 1.18
CA SER A 73 3.32 6.72 2.08
C SER A 73 4.49 7.15 2.95
N ALA A 74 4.47 6.75 4.22
CA ALA A 74 5.58 6.94 5.16
C ALA A 74 5.61 5.83 6.21
N THR A 75 6.73 5.68 6.90
CA THR A 75 6.82 4.84 8.11
C THR A 75 7.23 5.70 9.28
N CYS A 76 6.52 5.55 10.41
CA CYS A 76 6.79 6.32 11.62
C CYS A 76 6.49 5.45 12.83
N HIS A 77 7.44 5.35 13.76
CA HIS A 77 7.27 4.63 15.04
C HIS A 77 6.70 3.20 14.95
N GLY A 78 7.11 2.43 13.93
CA GLY A 78 6.65 1.04 13.72
C GLY A 78 5.24 0.94 13.12
N VAL A 79 4.74 2.03 12.54
CA VAL A 79 3.47 2.09 11.82
C VAL A 79 3.74 2.53 10.38
N GLY A 80 3.21 1.77 9.43
CA GLY A 80 3.12 2.16 8.03
C GLY A 80 1.89 3.05 7.83
N TYR A 81 2.04 4.16 7.13
CA TYR A 81 0.99 5.12 6.81
C TYR A 81 0.82 5.18 5.30
N TYR A 82 -0.43 5.24 4.84
CA TYR A 82 -0.78 5.40 3.44
C TYR A 82 -2.06 6.22 3.31
N LEU A 83 -1.90 7.43 2.79
CA LEU A 83 -2.98 8.39 2.63
C LEU A 83 -3.40 8.46 1.17
N GLY A 84 -4.67 8.21 0.91
CA GLY A 84 -5.24 8.44 -0.40
C GLY A 84 -4.81 7.47 -1.49
N GLY A 85 -4.59 8.03 -2.68
CA GLY A 85 -4.40 7.29 -3.92
C GLY A 85 -5.73 7.00 -4.62
N TYR A 86 -5.63 6.31 -5.75
CA TYR A 86 -6.79 5.85 -6.50
C TYR A 86 -6.60 4.42 -6.98
N ALA A 87 -7.71 3.75 -7.25
CA ALA A 87 -7.78 2.43 -7.85
C ALA A 87 -8.45 2.48 -9.23
N GLU A 88 -7.96 1.66 -10.14
CA GLU A 88 -8.44 1.46 -11.51
C GLU A 88 -8.37 -0.04 -11.84
N SER A 89 -8.87 -0.44 -13.01
CA SER A 89 -8.86 -1.85 -13.46
C SER A 89 -7.46 -2.45 -13.61
N ASN A 90 -6.42 -1.63 -13.64
CA ASN A 90 -5.02 -2.05 -13.65
C ASN A 90 -4.37 -2.09 -12.25
N THR A 91 -5.10 -1.73 -11.18
CA THR A 91 -4.63 -1.82 -9.80
C THR A 91 -5.40 -2.85 -8.98
N ASP A 92 -6.71 -2.96 -9.20
CA ASP A 92 -7.61 -3.80 -8.41
C ASP A 92 -8.68 -4.42 -9.31
N ASP A 93 -8.89 -5.74 -9.19
CA ASP A 93 -9.83 -6.50 -10.03
C ASP A 93 -11.30 -6.18 -9.76
N ARG A 94 -11.62 -5.53 -8.63
CA ARG A 94 -12.99 -5.10 -8.30
C ARG A 94 -13.39 -3.82 -9.03
N ILE A 95 -12.45 -3.12 -9.67
CA ILE A 95 -12.73 -1.89 -10.41
C ILE A 95 -12.80 -2.20 -11.92
N THR A 96 -14.00 -2.27 -12.46
CA THR A 96 -14.20 -2.54 -13.90
C THR A 96 -14.24 -1.27 -14.75
N GLU A 97 -14.66 -0.14 -14.19
CA GLU A 97 -14.82 1.13 -14.91
C GLU A 97 -14.53 2.36 -14.03
N GLY A 98 -13.85 3.34 -14.65
CA GLY A 98 -13.44 4.60 -14.02
C GLY A 98 -12.38 4.42 -12.92
N SER A 99 -12.13 5.49 -12.18
CA SER A 99 -11.22 5.49 -11.03
C SER A 99 -12.05 5.56 -9.73
N ARG A 100 -11.53 4.97 -8.65
CA ARG A 100 -12.06 5.13 -7.29
C ARG A 100 -11.00 5.73 -6.40
N VAL A 101 -11.31 6.84 -5.76
CA VAL A 101 -10.39 7.46 -4.81
C VAL A 101 -10.45 6.70 -3.49
N PHE A 102 -9.30 6.52 -2.85
CA PHE A 102 -9.24 5.96 -1.51
C PHE A 102 -9.43 7.09 -0.49
N ASP A 103 -10.60 7.14 0.13
CA ASP A 103 -10.96 8.20 1.08
C ASP A 103 -10.55 7.82 2.51
N GLY A 104 -9.27 7.99 2.82
CA GLY A 104 -8.80 7.83 4.19
C GLY A 104 -7.31 7.70 4.38
N LEU A 105 -6.93 7.63 5.65
CA LEU A 105 -5.60 7.30 6.13
C LEU A 105 -5.59 5.84 6.56
N LEU A 106 -4.98 5.00 5.72
CA LEU A 106 -4.72 3.61 6.03
C LEU A 106 -3.45 3.53 6.86
N THR A 107 -3.53 2.82 7.99
CA THR A 107 -2.36 2.57 8.83
C THR A 107 -2.21 1.08 9.12
N TYR A 108 -0.96 0.65 9.21
CA TYR A 108 -0.59 -0.71 9.55
C TYR A 108 0.40 -0.70 10.71
N ASN A 109 -0.06 -1.12 11.89
CA ASN A 109 0.82 -1.34 13.02
C ASN A 109 1.59 -2.64 12.79
N MET A 110 2.88 -2.53 12.52
CA MET A 110 3.72 -3.70 12.22
C MET A 110 3.78 -4.63 13.42
N SER A 111 3.85 -4.07 14.64
CA SER A 111 3.97 -4.86 15.88
C SER A 111 2.78 -5.79 16.10
N THR A 112 1.58 -5.22 16.06
CA THR A 112 0.31 -5.90 16.34
C THR A 112 -0.35 -6.47 15.08
N GLN A 113 0.24 -6.24 13.91
CA GLN A 113 -0.29 -6.63 12.60
C GLN A 113 -1.72 -6.12 12.34
N LYS A 114 -2.03 -4.93 12.89
CA LYS A 114 -3.39 -4.37 12.86
C LYS A 114 -3.49 -3.28 11.80
N TRP A 115 -4.50 -3.39 10.96
CA TRP A 115 -4.91 -2.34 10.03
C TRP A 115 -6.00 -1.46 10.63
N THR A 116 -5.92 -0.17 10.36
CA THR A 116 -7.02 0.77 10.60
C THR A 116 -7.13 1.70 9.41
N ASN A 117 -8.34 2.16 9.12
CA ASN A 117 -8.59 3.17 8.12
C ASN A 117 -9.41 4.28 8.79
N GLU A 118 -8.85 5.47 8.85
CA GLU A 118 -9.56 6.66 9.31
C GLU A 118 -10.09 7.40 8.09
N SER A 119 -11.41 7.43 7.94
CA SER A 119 -12.06 8.11 6.81
C SER A 119 -11.89 9.62 6.94
N ILE A 120 -11.44 10.26 5.87
CA ILE A 120 -11.30 11.71 5.81
C ILE A 120 -12.17 12.21 4.66
N GLU A 121 -13.44 12.52 4.95
CA GLU A 121 -14.40 13.01 3.94
C GLU A 121 -13.94 14.32 3.27
N ALA A 122 -13.06 15.08 3.92
CA ALA A 122 -12.62 16.39 3.44
C ALA A 122 -11.63 16.36 2.25
N LEU A 123 -11.09 15.19 1.88
CA LEU A 123 -9.98 15.14 0.94
C LEU A 123 -10.41 14.93 -0.52
N GLY A 124 -11.42 14.11 -0.80
CA GLY A 124 -11.90 13.84 -2.17
C GLY A 124 -10.74 13.62 -3.17
N TYR A 125 -10.80 14.26 -4.35
CA TYR A 125 -9.73 14.17 -5.36
C TYR A 125 -8.38 14.78 -4.94
N ALA A 126 -8.30 15.49 -3.81
CA ALA A 126 -7.07 16.15 -3.37
C ALA A 126 -5.96 15.16 -2.96
N THR A 127 -6.29 13.89 -2.75
CA THR A 127 -5.33 12.84 -2.36
C THR A 127 -4.96 11.87 -3.48
N TRP A 128 -5.08 12.28 -4.74
CA TRP A 128 -4.67 11.46 -5.90
C TRP A 128 -3.18 11.15 -5.94
N SER A 129 -2.36 12.06 -5.41
CA SER A 129 -0.93 11.87 -5.24
C SER A 129 -0.42 12.70 -4.08
N GLY A 130 0.59 12.21 -3.39
CA GLY A 130 1.27 13.01 -2.39
C GLY A 130 2.56 12.37 -1.90
N THR A 131 3.25 13.12 -1.05
CA THR A 131 4.43 12.68 -0.33
C THR A 131 4.15 12.80 1.16
N ALA A 132 4.52 11.79 1.93
CA ALA A 132 4.47 11.84 3.38
C ALA A 132 5.88 11.67 3.93
N THR A 133 6.17 12.33 5.05
CA THR A 133 7.42 12.16 5.79
C THR A 133 7.12 12.06 7.28
N CYS A 134 7.84 11.20 7.98
CA CYS A 134 7.82 11.14 9.44
C CYS A 134 8.70 12.28 9.96
N ILE A 135 8.12 13.20 10.71
CA ILE A 135 8.84 14.31 11.35
C ILE A 135 9.28 13.85 12.76
N PRO A 136 10.52 14.17 13.20
CA PRO A 136 11.02 13.84 14.53
C PRO A 136 10.16 14.35 15.68
#